data_AF-A0A7S0T751-F1
#
_entry.id   AF-A0A7S0T751-F1
#
_cell.length_a   1.000
_cell.length_b   1.000
_cell.length_c   1.000
_cell.angle_alpha   90.00
_cell.angle_beta   90.00
_cell.angle_gamma   90.00
#
_symmetry.space_group_name_H-M   'P 1'
#
loop_
_entity.id
_entity.type
_entity.pdbx_description
1 polymer ?
#
loop_
_entity_poly.entity_id
_entity_poly.type
_entity_poly.pdbx_seq_one_letter_code
_entity_poly.pdbx_strand_id
1 'polypeptide(L)'
;GGGGDEGEPGAPMPPDRCAAAVSIAVDAVTLLARVLTQEEEPEVALAAVTSLETVVERAARIAREVSTAGGEEAATATAAVASLAGAVGAARAAAEAVLEGATGCQAELAE
;
A
#
# COMPACT_ATOMS: atom_id res chain seq x y z
N GLY A 1 23.56 33.65 -5.00
CA GLY A 1 23.21 32.37 -5.67
C GLY A 1 23.09 31.34 -4.58
N GLY A 2 22.06 30.52 -4.50
CA GLY A 2 21.17 29.93 -5.50
C GLY A 2 20.83 28.54 -4.93
N GLY A 3 19.83 27.79 -5.38
CA GLY A 3 18.61 28.14 -6.09
C GLY A 3 17.47 27.55 -5.26
N GLY A 4 16.34 28.26 -5.21
CA GLY A 4 15.10 27.67 -4.75
C GLY A 4 14.67 26.65 -5.79
N ASP A 5 14.79 25.37 -5.47
CA ASP A 5 14.03 24.31 -6.13
C ASP A 5 12.59 24.43 -5.61
N GLU A 6 11.90 25.48 -6.04
CA GLU A 6 10.45 25.54 -5.98
C GLU A 6 9.97 24.60 -7.08
N GLY A 7 9.87 23.32 -6.71
CA GLY A 7 9.40 22.25 -7.57
C GLY A 7 8.12 22.66 -8.29
N GLU A 8 8.27 22.92 -9.58
CA GLU A 8 7.18 23.21 -10.48
C GLU A 8 6.19 22.03 -10.42
N PRO A 9 4.91 22.24 -10.04
CA PRO A 9 3.94 21.18 -9.96
C PRO A 9 3.54 20.79 -11.38
N GLY A 10 4.33 19.93 -12.02
CA GLY A 10 4.08 19.53 -13.41
C GLY A 10 5.18 18.73 -14.10
N ALA A 11 6.40 18.72 -13.57
CA ALA A 11 7.45 17.87 -14.15
C ALA A 11 7.18 16.39 -13.79
N PRO A 12 7.04 15.49 -14.78
CA PRO A 12 6.90 14.06 -14.50
C PRO A 12 8.10 13.57 -13.70
N MET A 13 7.82 12.80 -12.65
CA MET A 13 8.86 12.33 -11.73
C MET A 13 9.87 11.45 -12.49
N PRO A 14 11.19 11.63 -12.29
CA PRO A 14 12.20 10.85 -12.98
C PRO A 14 12.02 9.33 -12.75
N PRO A 15 12.21 8.48 -13.78
CA PRO A 15 11.97 7.03 -13.70
C PRO A 15 12.66 6.36 -12.50
N ASP A 16 13.92 6.71 -12.23
CA ASP A 16 14.70 6.16 -11.12
C ASP A 16 14.08 6.45 -9.74
N ARG A 17 13.49 7.65 -9.57
CA ARG A 17 12.82 8.04 -8.32
C ARG A 17 11.48 7.31 -8.16
N CYS A 18 10.80 7.03 -9.26
CA CYS A 18 9.57 6.25 -9.26
C CYS A 18 9.82 4.79 -8.89
N ALA A 19 10.87 4.17 -9.45
CA ALA A 19 11.27 2.81 -9.09
C ALA A 19 11.61 2.71 -7.59
N ALA A 20 12.34 3.67 -7.05
CA ALA A 20 12.65 3.74 -5.62
C ALA A 20 11.38 3.93 -4.76
N ALA A 21 10.47 4.82 -5.14
CA ALA A 21 9.22 5.05 -4.41
C ALA A 21 8.32 3.81 -4.39
N VAL A 22 8.24 3.08 -5.52
CA VAL A 22 7.48 1.82 -5.60
C VAL A 22 8.14 0.74 -4.75
N SER A 23 9.47 0.61 -4.76
CA SER A 23 10.18 -0.35 -3.91
C SER A 23 9.93 -0.10 -2.43
N ILE A 24 9.96 1.17 -1.99
CA ILE A 24 9.67 1.54 -0.60
C ILE A 24 8.22 1.20 -0.23
N ALA A 25 7.27 1.44 -1.15
CA ALA A 25 5.87 1.06 -0.93
C ALA A 25 5.70 -0.47 -0.78
N VAL A 26 6.45 -1.27 -1.56
CA VAL A 26 6.47 -2.73 -1.45
C VAL A 26 6.97 -3.20 -0.10
N ASP A 27 8.10 -2.65 0.35
CA ASP A 27 8.69 -2.99 1.64
C ASP A 27 7.77 -2.59 2.80
N ALA A 28 7.16 -1.40 2.73
CA ALA A 28 6.22 -0.91 3.74
C ALA A 28 4.99 -1.82 3.86
N VAL A 29 4.37 -2.22 2.75
CA VAL A 29 3.24 -3.15 2.74
C VAL A 29 3.65 -4.51 3.29
N THR A 30 4.82 -5.01 2.92
CA THR A 30 5.32 -6.31 3.39
C THR A 30 5.57 -6.32 4.90
N LEU A 31 6.17 -5.25 5.43
CA LEU A 31 6.40 -5.08 6.87
C LEU A 31 5.08 -4.95 7.62
N LEU A 32 4.14 -4.15 7.12
CA LEU A 32 2.84 -3.98 7.74
C LEU A 32 2.01 -5.27 7.69
N ALA A 33 2.04 -6.02 6.59
CA ALA A 33 1.38 -7.33 6.52
C ALA A 33 1.89 -8.31 7.59
N ARG A 34 3.18 -8.25 7.95
CA ARG A 34 3.73 -9.03 9.07
C ARG A 34 3.22 -8.55 10.42
N VAL A 35 3.10 -7.23 10.61
CA VAL A 35 2.52 -6.65 11.83
C VAL A 35 1.06 -7.08 11.99
N LEU A 36 0.26 -7.07 10.92
CA LEU A 36 -1.14 -7.55 10.93
C LEU A 36 -1.28 -9.00 11.39
N THR A 37 -0.29 -9.85 11.09
CA THR A 37 -0.29 -11.25 11.53
C THR A 37 0.20 -11.45 12.97
N GLN A 38 0.76 -10.42 13.60
CA GLN A 38 1.36 -10.49 14.93
C GLN A 38 0.65 -9.63 15.99
N GLU A 39 -0.15 -8.64 15.59
CA GLU A 39 -0.95 -7.82 16.49
C GLU A 39 -2.23 -8.56 16.92
N GLU A 40 -2.53 -8.53 18.22
CA GLU A 40 -3.73 -9.17 18.79
C GLU A 40 -5.00 -8.29 18.66
N GLU A 41 -4.86 -7.01 18.31
CA GLU A 41 -5.99 -6.08 18.19
C GLU A 41 -6.44 -5.90 16.72
N PRO A 42 -7.59 -6.48 16.34
CA PRO A 42 -8.05 -6.48 14.95
C PRO A 42 -8.46 -5.08 14.43
N GLU A 43 -8.80 -4.15 15.32
CA GLU A 43 -9.10 -2.76 14.98
C GLU A 43 -7.85 -2.01 14.49
N VAL A 44 -6.70 -2.26 15.14
CA VAL A 44 -5.40 -1.71 14.74
C VAL A 44 -5.01 -2.29 13.38
N ALA A 45 -5.30 -3.58 13.18
CA ALA A 45 -5.06 -4.24 11.91
C ALA A 45 -5.84 -3.61 10.75
N LEU A 46 -7.15 -3.35 10.94
CA LEU A 46 -7.95 -2.65 9.93
C LEU A 46 -7.46 -1.23 9.65
N ALA A 47 -7.13 -0.45 10.68
CA ALA A 47 -6.65 0.93 10.52
C ALA A 47 -5.32 0.97 9.73
N ALA A 48 -4.43 0.01 9.98
CA ALA A 48 -3.21 -0.17 9.22
C ALA A 48 -3.50 -0.54 7.75
N VAL A 49 -4.46 -1.44 7.49
CA VAL A 49 -4.90 -1.79 6.13
C VAL A 49 -5.44 -0.59 5.37
N THR A 50 -6.30 0.24 5.97
CA THR A 50 -6.81 1.47 5.32
C THR A 50 -5.69 2.45 4.96
N SER A 51 -4.69 2.57 5.84
CA SER A 51 -3.50 3.38 5.56
C SER A 51 -2.69 2.82 4.39
N LEU A 52 -2.61 1.49 4.25
CA LEU A 52 -1.95 0.83 3.12
C LEU A 52 -2.68 1.02 1.80
N GLU A 53 -4.02 0.98 1.79
CA GLU A 53 -4.81 1.27 0.58
C GLU A 53 -4.44 2.65 0.01
N THR A 54 -4.26 3.65 0.88
CA THR A 54 -3.82 5.00 0.49
C THR A 54 -2.41 5.00 -0.14
N VAL A 55 -1.49 4.19 0.39
CA VAL A 55 -0.14 4.05 -0.16
C VAL A 55 -0.17 3.38 -1.53
N VAL A 56 -0.97 2.32 -1.70
CA VAL A 56 -1.16 1.63 -2.98
C VAL A 56 -1.78 2.56 -4.02
N GLU A 57 -2.79 3.37 -3.66
CA GLU A 57 -3.38 4.36 -4.56
C GLU A 57 -2.35 5.39 -5.05
N ARG A 58 -1.49 5.88 -4.14
CA ARG A 58 -0.41 6.81 -4.49
C ARG A 58 0.62 6.15 -5.40
N ALA A 59 1.06 4.93 -5.08
CA ALA A 59 1.99 4.17 -5.92
C ALA A 59 1.40 3.89 -7.31
N ALA A 60 0.11 3.57 -7.39
CA ALA A 60 -0.61 3.37 -8.65
C ALA A 60 -0.73 4.66 -9.49
N ARG A 61 -0.84 5.82 -8.84
CA ARG A 61 -0.81 7.11 -9.53
C ARG A 61 0.57 7.37 -10.14
N ILE A 62 1.63 7.20 -9.35
CA ILE A 62 3.03 7.35 -9.79
C ILE A 62 3.32 6.39 -10.95
N ALA A 63 2.95 5.11 -10.85
CA ALA A 63 3.15 4.13 -11.91
C ALA A 63 2.42 4.50 -13.22
N ARG A 64 1.23 5.10 -13.13
CA ARG A 64 0.49 5.60 -14.30
C ARG A 64 1.17 6.78 -14.95
N GLU A 65 1.66 7.73 -14.16
CA GLU A 65 2.43 8.88 -14.66
C GLU A 65 3.68 8.41 -15.41
N VAL A 66 4.41 7.42 -14.87
CA VAL A 66 5.59 6.82 -15.53
C VAL A 66 5.21 6.05 -16.80
N SER A 67 4.06 5.37 -16.81
CA SER A 67 3.58 4.62 -17.98
C SER A 67 3.31 5.50 -19.19
N THR A 68 2.94 6.76 -19.00
CA THR A 68 2.80 7.72 -20.11
C THR A 68 4.13 8.08 -20.78
N ALA A 69 5.28 7.78 -20.15
CA ALA A 69 6.61 8.00 -20.70
C ALA A 69 7.16 6.81 -21.53
N GLY A 70 6.47 5.65 -21.54
CA GLY A 70 6.71 4.55 -22.49
C GLY A 70 7.94 3.65 -22.26
N GLY A 71 8.47 3.55 -21.03
CA GLY A 71 9.66 2.73 -20.69
C GLY A 71 9.37 1.37 -20.03
N GLU A 72 10.36 0.48 -19.98
CA GLU A 72 10.29 -0.82 -19.27
C GLU A 72 10.09 -0.65 -17.74
N GLU A 73 10.53 0.49 -17.19
CA GLU A 73 10.30 0.84 -15.78
C GLU A 73 8.81 0.98 -15.45
N ALA A 74 7.99 1.38 -16.42
CA ALA A 74 6.54 1.51 -16.25
C ALA A 74 5.86 0.14 -16.07
N ALA A 75 6.27 -0.86 -16.85
CA ALA A 75 5.74 -2.21 -16.74
C ALA A 75 6.09 -2.84 -15.39
N THR A 76 7.33 -2.61 -14.94
CA THR A 76 7.82 -3.09 -13.63
C THR A 76 7.09 -2.40 -12.48
N ALA A 77 6.93 -1.08 -12.54
CA ALA A 77 6.17 -0.32 -11.54
C ALA A 77 4.71 -0.75 -11.49
N THR A 78 4.08 -0.98 -12.65
CA THR A 78 2.69 -1.44 -12.73
C THR A 78 2.52 -2.85 -12.15
N ALA A 79 3.42 -3.78 -12.46
CA ALA A 79 3.39 -5.13 -11.91
C ALA A 79 3.58 -5.13 -10.38
N ALA A 80 4.51 -4.32 -9.87
CA ALA A 80 4.73 -4.15 -8.44
C ALA A 80 3.49 -3.59 -7.72
N VAL A 81 2.85 -2.55 -8.29
CA VAL A 81 1.59 -2.00 -7.76
C VAL A 81 0.46 -3.02 -7.77
N ALA A 82 0.32 -3.82 -8.84
CA ALA A 82 -0.69 -4.87 -8.90
C ALA A 82 -0.47 -5.93 -7.81
N SER A 83 0.78 -6.33 -7.57
CA SER A 83 1.13 -7.24 -6.48
C SER A 83 0.82 -6.65 -5.11
N LEU A 84 1.05 -5.34 -4.93
CA LEU A 84 0.72 -4.63 -3.69
C LEU A 84 -0.78 -4.60 -3.41
N ALA A 85 -1.59 -4.28 -4.43
CA ALA A 85 -3.04 -4.28 -4.30
C ALA A 85 -3.58 -5.66 -3.91
N GLY A 86 -3.02 -6.74 -4.48
CA GLY A 86 -3.37 -8.11 -4.08
C GLY A 86 -3.02 -8.43 -2.63
N ALA A 87 -1.83 -8.03 -2.17
CA ALA A 87 -1.40 -8.24 -0.78
C ALA A 87 -2.25 -7.48 0.22
N VAL A 88 -2.60 -6.22 -0.06
CA VAL A 88 -3.48 -5.41 0.79
C VAL A 88 -4.90 -5.98 0.81
N GLY A 89 -5.43 -6.43 -0.33
CA GLY A 89 -6.74 -7.10 -0.39
C GLY A 89 -6.79 -8.38 0.43
N ALA A 90 -5.75 -9.21 0.38
CA ALA A 90 -5.64 -10.41 1.20
C ALA A 90 -5.54 -10.09 2.70
N ALA A 91 -4.78 -9.06 3.06
CA ALA A 91 -4.65 -8.58 4.43
C ALA A 91 -5.99 -8.05 4.99
N ARG A 92 -6.75 -7.32 4.16
CA ARG A 92 -8.09 -6.84 4.51
C ARG A 92 -9.04 -7.98 4.81
N ALA A 93 -9.12 -8.96 3.90
CA ALA A 93 -9.97 -10.13 4.08
C ALA A 93 -9.62 -10.90 5.36
N ALA A 94 -8.32 -11.03 5.67
CA ALA A 94 -7.87 -11.66 6.91
C ALA A 94 -8.31 -10.86 8.16
N ALA A 95 -8.15 -9.54 8.15
CA ALA A 95 -8.58 -8.69 9.27
C ALA A 95 -10.10 -8.73 9.49
N GLU A 96 -10.90 -8.68 8.42
CA GLU A 96 -12.37 -8.77 8.48
C GLU A 96 -12.82 -10.14 9.03
N ALA A 97 -12.18 -11.24 8.62
CA ALA A 97 -12.47 -12.57 9.13
C ALA A 97 -12.15 -12.74 10.63
N VAL A 98 -11.07 -12.11 11.12
CA VAL A 98 -10.72 -12.12 12.56
C VAL A 98 -11.78 -11.36 13.37
N LEU A 99 -12.26 -10.21 12.88
CA LEU A 99 -13.34 -9.46 13.54
C LEU A 99 -14.64 -10.22 13.59
N GLU A 100 -15.03 -10.86 12.48
CA GLU A 100 -16.23 -11.70 12.42
C GLU A 100 -16.11 -12.89 13.38
N GLY A 101 -14.94 -13.53 13.45
CA GLY A 101 -14.67 -14.60 14.43
C GLY A 101 -14.70 -14.12 15.89
N ALA A 102 -14.10 -12.97 16.18
CA ALA A 102 -14.08 -12.40 17.54
C ALA A 102 -15.49 -12.02 18.02
N THR A 103 -16.30 -11.43 17.14
CA THR A 103 -17.70 -11.09 17.45
C THR A 103 -18.59 -12.33 17.63
N GLY A 104 -18.38 -13.38 16.83
CA GLY A 104 -19.06 -14.66 17.02
C GLY A 104 -18.78 -15.30 18.38
N CYS A 105 -17.51 -15.33 18.82
CA CYS A 105 -17.14 -15.85 20.13
C CYS A 105 -17.73 -15.04 21.31
N GLN A 106 -17.90 -13.72 21.15
CA GLN A 106 -18.54 -12.89 22.17
C GLN A 106 -20.05 -13.16 22.29
N ALA A 107 -20.73 -13.48 21.19
CA ALA A 107 -22.15 -13.82 21.20
C ALA A 107 -22.43 -15.11 21.98
N GLU A 108 -21.61 -16.15 21.79
CA GLU A 108 -21.72 -17.42 22.51
C GLU A 108 -21.42 -17.30 24.02
N LEU A 109 -20.61 -16.31 24.44
CA LEU A 109 -20.32 -16.05 25.85
C LEU A 109 -21.41 -15.22 26.56
N ALA A 110 -22.34 -14.63 25.81
CA ALA A 110 -23.40 -13.76 26.33
C ALA A 110 -24.76 -14.47 26.49
N GLU A 111 -24.89 -15.72 26.02
CA GLU A 111 -26.05 -16.62 26.22
C GLU A 111 -25.87 -17.53 27.45
#